data_AF-W4RH52-F1
#
_entry.id   AF-W4RH52-F1
#
_cell.length_a   1.000
_cell.length_b   1.000
_cell.length_c   1.000
_cell.angle_alpha   90.00
_cell.angle_beta   90.00
_cell.angle_gamma   90.00
#
_symmetry.space_group_name_H-M   'P 1'
#
loop_
_entity.id
_entity.type
_entity.pdbx_description
1 polymer ?
#
loop_
_entity_poly.entity_id
_entity_poly.type
_entity_poly.pdbx_seq_one_letter_code
_entity_poly.pdbx_strand_id
1 'polypeptide(L)' 'MAGYLLKTLMENGTEDLIKEIHLLKDEITVIMTALGVHTIEELKNVPMVISGDTHHWLEQRGIDTKAFARRKEN' A
#
# COMPACT_ATOMS: atom_id res chain seq x y z
N MET A 1 3.80 -8.28 7.43
CA MET A 1 2.38 -8.66 7.40
C MET A 1 2.15 -10.16 7.64
N ALA A 2 2.79 -11.08 6.90
CA ALA A 2 2.56 -12.53 7.09
C ALA A 2 2.73 -13.02 8.55
N GLY A 3 3.76 -12.56 9.25
CA GLY A 3 3.96 -12.91 10.67
C GLY A 3 2.91 -12.35 11.62
N TYR A 4 2.30 -11.20 11.30
CA TYR A 4 1.24 -10.61 12.12
C TYR A 4 -0.06 -11.41 11.99
N LEU A 5 -0.49 -11.72 10.76
CA LEU A 5 -1.67 -12.53 10.51
C LEU A 5 -1.53 -13.94 11.10
N LEU A 6 -0.34 -14.55 10.97
CA LEU A 6 -0.06 -15.84 11.59
C LEU A 6 -0.15 -15.78 13.12
N LYS A 7 0.37 -14.71 13.72
CA LYS A 7 0.25 -14.48 15.17
C LYS A 7 -1.21 -14.36 15.60
N THR A 8 -2.03 -13.57 14.89
CA THR A 8 -3.47 -13.44 15.16
C THR A 8 -4.18 -14.79 15.07
N LEU A 9 -3.86 -15.61 14.07
CA LEU A 9 -4.40 -16.97 13.95
C LEU A 9 -4.03 -17.86 15.14
N MET A 10 -2.75 -17.84 15.54
CA MET A 10 -2.24 -18.69 16.61
C MET A 10 -2.77 -18.29 17.98
N GLU A 11 -2.95 -17.00 18.24
CA GLU A 11 -3.35 -16.48 19.55
C GLU A 11 -4.87 -16.34 19.69
N ASN A 12 -5.57 -15.94 18.62
CA ASN A 12 -6.98 -15.53 18.68
C ASN A 12 -7.90 -16.38 17.80
N GLY A 13 -7.33 -17.26 16.96
CA GLY A 13 -8.08 -18.19 16.11
C GLY A 13 -8.61 -17.57 14.81
N THR A 14 -9.36 -18.38 14.07
CA THR A 14 -9.78 -18.09 12.69
C THR A 14 -10.73 -16.91 12.58
N GLU A 15 -11.69 -16.76 13.51
CA GLU A 15 -12.68 -15.69 13.45
C GLU A 15 -12.04 -14.30 13.56
N ASP A 16 -11.07 -14.16 14.44
CA ASP A 16 -10.36 -12.89 14.61
C ASP A 16 -9.39 -12.64 13.46
N LEU A 17 -8.77 -13.68 12.90
CA LEU A 17 -8.02 -13.54 11.64
C LEU A 17 -8.92 -13.03 10.50
N ILE A 18 -10.13 -13.57 10.36
CA ILE A 18 -11.08 -13.13 9.33
C ILE A 18 -11.43 -11.65 9.52
N LYS A 19 -11.75 -11.24 10.76
CA LYS A 19 -12.03 -9.82 11.07
C LYS A 19 -10.85 -8.93 10.72
N GLU A 20 -9.63 -9.35 11.04
CA GLU A 20 -8.40 -8.60 10.76
C GLU A 20 -8.18 -8.43 9.25
N ILE A 21 -8.40 -9.48 8.47
CA ILE A 21 -8.32 -9.42 7.00
C ILE A 21 -9.38 -8.47 6.43
N HIS A 22 -10.60 -8.49 6.98
CA HIS A 22 -11.65 -7.57 6.56
C HIS A 22 -11.31 -6.12 6.90
N LEU A 23 -10.81 -5.85 8.11
CA LEU A 23 -10.36 -4.53 8.52
C LEU A 23 -9.29 -3.98 7.57
N LEU A 24 -8.27 -4.78 7.24
CA LEU A 24 -7.23 -4.40 6.29
C LEU A 24 -7.81 -4.03 4.92
N LYS A 25 -8.78 -4.80 4.43
CA LYS A 25 -9.45 -4.50 3.15
C LYS A 25 -10.25 -3.20 3.21
N ASP A 26 -10.90 -2.93 4.33
CA ASP A 26 -11.69 -1.71 4.52
C ASP A 26 -10.77 -0.48 4.59
N GLU A 27 -9.63 -0.57 5.28
CA GLU A 27 -8.62 0.49 5.32
C GLU A 27 -8.06 0.81 3.94
N ILE A 28 -7.75 -0.21 3.13
CA ILE A 28 -7.33 -0.02 1.73
C ILE A 28 -8.45 0.67 0.94
N THR A 29 -9.71 0.27 1.15
CA THR A 29 -10.87 0.89 0.48
C THR A 29 -11.04 2.36 0.86
N VAL A 30 -10.81 2.72 2.13
CA VAL A 30 -10.82 4.11 2.60
C VAL A 30 -9.71 4.92 1.90
N ILE A 31 -8.51 4.38 1.80
CA ILE A 31 -7.39 5.03 1.09
C ILE A 31 -7.74 5.22 -0.38
N MET A 32 -8.26 4.18 -1.05
CA MET A 32 -8.70 4.24 -2.45
C MET A 32 -9.78 5.31 -2.65
N THR A 33 -10.74 5.40 -1.74
CA THR A 33 -11.81 6.41 -1.76
C THR A 33 -11.24 7.83 -1.62
N ALA A 34 -10.30 8.04 -0.70
CA ALA A 34 -9.66 9.33 -0.48
C ALA A 34 -8.83 9.79 -1.69
N LEU A 35 -8.28 8.84 -2.44
CA LEU A 35 -7.51 9.08 -3.66
C LEU A 35 -8.39 9.14 -4.93
N GLY A 36 -9.68 8.84 -4.83
CA GLY A 36 -10.60 8.85 -5.96
C GLY A 36 -10.44 7.69 -6.94
N VAL A 37 -9.83 6.57 -6.51
CA VAL A 37 -9.58 5.40 -7.37
C VAL A 37 -10.53 4.25 -7.03
N HIS A 38 -10.87 3.46 -8.05
CA HIS A 38 -11.88 2.39 -7.98
C HIS A 38 -11.29 1.00 -8.19
N THR A 39 -10.06 0.90 -8.72
CA THR A 39 -9.38 -0.38 -8.95
C THR A 39 -7.99 -0.41 -8.33
N ILE A 40 -7.49 -1.62 -8.06
CA ILE A 40 -6.10 -1.81 -7.61
C ILE A 40 -5.10 -1.32 -8.66
N GLU A 41 -5.46 -1.38 -9.94
CA GLU A 41 -4.59 -0.91 -11.02
C GLU A 41 -4.51 0.62 -11.06
N GLU A 42 -5.62 1.32 -10.84
CA GLU A 42 -5.62 2.77 -10.62
C GLU A 42 -4.80 3.15 -9.38
N LEU A 43 -4.99 2.45 -8.25
CA LEU A 43 -4.24 2.69 -7.02
C LEU A 43 -2.72 2.58 -7.24
N LYS A 44 -2.25 1.60 -8.01
CA LYS A 44 -0.82 1.45 -8.35
C LYS A 44 -0.28 2.61 -9.18
N ASN A 45 -1.12 3.34 -9.89
CA ASN A 45 -0.73 4.43 -10.79
C ASN A 45 -0.94 5.83 -10.19
N VAL A 46 -1.47 5.94 -8.97
CA VAL A 46 -1.61 7.22 -8.27
C VAL A 46 -0.24 7.93 -8.17
N PRO A 47 -0.18 9.25 -8.46
CA PRO A 47 1.03 10.04 -8.28
C PRO A 47 1.46 10.06 -6.81
N MET A 48 2.74 9.74 -6.55
CA MET A 48 3.29 9.72 -5.18
C MET A 48 4.72 10.27 -5.12
N VAL A 49 5.06 10.90 -4.00
CA VAL A 49 6.41 11.42 -3.75
C VAL A 49 7.18 10.46 -2.85
N ILE A 50 8.38 10.06 -3.31
CA ILE A 50 9.34 9.30 -2.50
C ILE A 50 10.37 10.30 -1.96
N SER A 51 10.60 10.31 -0.65
CA SER A 51 11.49 11.26 0.04
C SER A 51 12.44 10.55 1.02
N GLY A 52 13.37 11.31 1.61
CA GLY A 52 14.29 10.83 2.65
C GLY A 52 15.31 9.79 2.17
N ASP A 53 15.64 8.86 3.05
CA ASP A 53 16.67 7.83 2.80
C ASP A 53 16.33 6.95 1.60
N THR A 54 15.05 6.64 1.39
CA THR A 54 14.60 5.85 0.24
C THR A 54 14.84 6.60 -1.06
N HIS A 55 14.52 7.90 -1.11
CA HIS A 55 14.82 8.73 -2.28
C HIS A 55 16.33 8.76 -2.55
N HIS A 56 17.14 9.02 -1.53
CA HIS A 56 18.60 9.06 -1.67
C HIS A 56 19.15 7.73 -2.21
N TRP A 57 18.72 6.60 -1.64
CA TRP A 57 19.13 5.26 -2.06
C TRP A 57 18.76 4.93 -3.51
N LEU A 58 17.54 5.30 -3.94
CA LEU A 58 17.10 5.10 -5.32
C LEU A 58 17.89 5.97 -6.29
N GLU A 59 18.14 7.23 -5.92
CA GLU A 59 18.95 8.16 -6.72
C GLU A 59 20.39 7.64 -6.90
N GLN A 60 21.03 7.15 -5.83
CA GLN A 60 22.38 6.56 -5.90
C GLN A 60 22.44 5.32 -6.81
N ARG A 61 21.29 4.66 -7.06
CA ARG A 61 21.16 3.51 -7.97
C ARG A 61 20.69 3.89 -9.37
N GLY A 62 20.53 5.19 -9.66
CA GLY A 62 20.09 5.68 -10.96
C GLY A 62 18.61 5.41 -11.26
N ILE A 63 17.77 5.21 -10.23
CA ILE A 63 16.34 5.00 -10.39
C ILE A 63 15.61 6.34 -10.30
N ASP A 64 14.94 6.76 -11.39
CA ASP A 64 14.23 8.04 -11.44
C ASP A 64 12.92 8.02 -10.62
N THR A 65 12.96 8.68 -9.46
CA THR A 65 11.80 8.83 -8.58
C THR A 65 10.77 9.82 -9.11
N LYS A 66 11.12 10.73 -10.04
CA LYS A 66 10.18 11.71 -10.63
C LYS A 66 9.09 11.02 -11.45
N ALA A 67 9.38 9.85 -12.00
CA ALA A 67 8.41 9.02 -12.69
C ALA A 67 7.24 8.60 -11.79
N PHE A 68 7.46 8.45 -10.47
CA PHE A 68 6.42 8.12 -9.48
C PHE A 68 5.56 9.33 -9.14
N ALA A 69 6.17 10.52 -9.05
CA ALA A 69 5.48 11.76 -8.72
C ALA A 69 4.63 12.32 -9.88
N ARG A 70 4.91 11.88 -11.12
CA ARG A 70 4.31 12.42 -12.35
C ARG A 70 3.46 11.41 -13.11
N ARG A 71 3.11 10.26 -12.50
CA ARG A 71 2.18 9.31 -13.12
C ARG A 71 0.88 10.03 -13.44
N LYS A 72 0.34 9.82 -14.63
CA LYS A 72 -1.00 10.28 -15.00
C LYS A 72 -1.93 9.09 -14.99
N GLU A 73 -3.16 9.28 -14.56
CA GLU A 73 -4.26 8.47 -15.07
C GLU A 73 -4.39 8.76 -16.57
N ASN A 74 -4.29 7.72 -17.39
CA ASN A 74 -4.65 7.80 -18.81
C ASN A 74 -6.17 7.72 -18.95
#